data_AF-A0A2L0CK81-F1
#
_entry.id   AF-A0A2L0CK81-F1
#
_cell.length_a   1.000
_cell.length_b   1.000
_cell.length_c   1.000
_cell.angle_alpha   90.00
_cell.angle_beta   90.00
_cell.angle_gamma   90.00
#
_symmetry.space_group_name_H-M   'P 1'
#
loop_
_entity.id
_entity.type
_entity.pdbx_description
1 polymer ?
#
loop_
_entity_poly.entity_id
_entity_poly.type
_entity_poly.pdbx_seq_one_letter_code
_entity_poly.pdbx_strand_id
1 'polypeptide(L)'
;RRNLFSTLSELISLNIVPIINTNDAVSPPPQIDEPVAGTVGKKGISIKDNDSLAAMLAAEVQADLLILMSDVDGIYNKPPWEAGAKLMHTFTSDMRNLIQFGQKSKVG
;
A
#
# COMPACT_ATOMS: atom_id res chain seq x y z
N ARG A 1 6.99 -14.75 -4.08
CA ARG A 1 6.07 -14.99 -2.95
C ARG A 1 6.72 -15.92 -1.92
N ARG A 2 6.87 -17.23 -2.17
CA ARG A 2 7.52 -18.18 -1.23
C ARG A 2 8.88 -17.72 -0.67
N ASN A 3 9.80 -17.30 -1.53
CA ASN A 3 11.15 -16.90 -1.07
C ASN A 3 11.11 -15.67 -0.13
N LEU A 4 10.29 -14.67 -0.43
CA LEU A 4 10.14 -13.47 0.40
C LEU A 4 9.61 -13.83 1.79
N PHE A 5 8.54 -14.63 1.85
CA PHE A 5 7.94 -15.08 3.10
C PHE A 5 8.94 -15.90 3.94
N SER A 6 9.63 -16.85 3.32
CA SER A 6 10.63 -17.69 4.01
C SER A 6 11.77 -16.86 4.59
N THR A 7 12.33 -15.93 3.81
CA THR A 7 13.41 -15.06 4.27
C THR A 7 12.97 -14.18 5.45
N LEU A 8 11.79 -13.55 5.36
CA LEU A 8 11.32 -12.69 6.45
C LEU A 8 10.99 -13.46 7.72
N SER A 9 10.36 -14.63 7.58
CA SER A 9 10.07 -15.50 8.73
C SER A 9 11.34 -15.94 9.45
N GLU A 10 12.40 -16.24 8.69
CA GLU A 10 13.70 -16.64 9.24
C GLU A 10 14.44 -15.47 9.90
N LEU A 11 14.43 -14.27 9.29
CA LEU A 11 15.00 -13.08 9.93
C LEU A 11 14.31 -12.77 11.26
N ILE A 12 12.97 -12.82 11.28
CA ILE A 12 12.19 -12.57 12.50
C ILE A 12 12.46 -13.65 13.55
N SER A 13 12.56 -14.93 13.17
CA SER A 13 12.86 -16.01 14.13
C SER A 13 14.26 -15.90 14.74
N LEU A 14 15.18 -15.21 14.05
CA LEU A 14 16.51 -14.84 14.54
C LEU A 14 16.53 -13.53 15.34
N ASN A 15 15.37 -12.95 15.68
CA ASN A 15 15.23 -11.64 16.32
C ASN A 15 15.85 -10.47 15.53
N ILE A 16 15.91 -10.59 14.20
CA ILE A 16 16.36 -9.52 13.31
C ILE A 16 15.14 -8.70 12.88
N VAL A 17 15.27 -7.36 12.87
CA VAL A 17 14.24 -6.44 12.37
C VAL A 17 14.48 -6.21 10.88
N PRO A 18 13.65 -6.75 9.96
CA PRO A 18 13.83 -6.53 8.52
C PRO A 18 13.45 -5.10 8.12
N ILE A 19 14.32 -4.44 7.37
CA ILE A 19 14.06 -3.13 6.75
C ILE A 19 13.85 -3.34 5.26
N ILE A 20 12.67 -3.00 4.76
CA ILE A 20 12.28 -3.24 3.37
C ILE A 20 11.98 -1.91 2.69
N ASN A 21 12.38 -1.79 1.42
CA ASN A 21 12.04 -0.67 0.57
C ASN A 21 11.71 -1.17 -0.84
N THR A 22 11.04 -0.34 -1.63
CA THR A 22 10.87 -0.60 -3.06
C THR A 22 12.24 -0.57 -3.73
N ASN A 23 12.47 -1.53 -4.64
CA ASN A 23 13.67 -1.50 -5.47
C ASN A 23 13.37 -0.69 -6.74
N ASP A 24 13.50 0.63 -6.64
CA ASP A 24 13.16 1.60 -7.69
C ASP A 24 13.95 1.41 -9.01
N ALA A 25 15.00 0.59 -9.00
CA ALA A 25 15.84 0.32 -10.17
C ALA A 25 15.26 -0.73 -11.14
N VAL A 26 14.26 -1.53 -10.73
CA VAL A 26 13.72 -2.65 -11.51
C VAL A 26 12.20 -2.67 -11.50
N SER A 27 11.58 -1.58 -11.97
CA SER A 27 10.25 -1.71 -12.56
C SER A 27 10.42 -2.36 -13.94
N PRO A 28 9.86 -3.56 -14.22
CA PRO A 28 9.76 -3.98 -15.61
C PRO A 28 9.06 -2.85 -16.37
N PRO A 29 9.59 -2.44 -17.54
CA PRO A 29 9.01 -1.34 -18.30
C PRO A 29 7.51 -1.59 -18.43
N PRO A 30 6.67 -0.54 -18.32
CA PRO A 30 5.23 -0.72 -18.53
C PRO A 30 5.07 -1.45 -19.85
N GLN A 31 4.57 -2.69 -19.77
CA GLN A 31 4.25 -3.45 -20.96
C GLN A 31 3.14 -2.65 -21.63
N ILE A 32 3.52 -1.88 -22.65
CA ILE A 32 2.60 -1.33 -23.62
C ILE A 32 1.87 -2.54 -24.17
N ASP A 33 0.54 -2.49 -24.14
CA ASP A 33 -0.34 -3.53 -24.63
C ASP A 33 -0.06 -3.82 -26.11
N GLU A 34 0.92 -4.69 -26.39
CA GLU A 34 1.00 -5.42 -27.64
C GLU A 34 0.11 -6.65 -27.46
N PRO A 35 -0.98 -6.79 -28.24
CA PRO A 35 -1.86 -7.95 -28.16
C PRO A 35 -1.14 -9.16 -28.79
N VAL A 36 -0.23 -9.79 -28.05
CA VAL A 36 0.34 -11.07 -28.45
C VAL A 36 -0.60 -12.15 -27.95
N ALA A 37 -1.30 -12.77 -28.90
CA ALA A 37 -2.19 -13.90 -28.70
C ALA A 37 -1.52 -15.00 -27.84
N GLY A 38 -2.22 -15.42 -26.78
CA GLY A 38 -2.07 -16.78 -26.25
C GLY A 38 -1.36 -16.98 -24.92
N THR A 39 -0.92 -15.94 -24.21
CA THR A 39 -0.38 -16.13 -22.84
C THR A 39 -1.04 -15.15 -21.88
N VAL A 40 -1.82 -15.65 -20.93
CA VAL A 40 -2.33 -14.87 -19.79
C VAL A 40 -1.13 -14.57 -18.89
N GLY A 41 -0.33 -13.60 -19.31
CA GLY A 41 0.80 -13.07 -18.57
C GLY A 41 0.30 -12.51 -17.25
N LYS A 42 0.90 -12.97 -16.16
CA LYS A 42 0.61 -12.55 -14.78
C LYS A 42 0.55 -11.02 -14.76
N LYS A 43 -0.65 -10.46 -14.49
CA LYS A 43 -0.82 -9.03 -14.21
C LYS A 43 0.20 -8.62 -13.16
N GLY A 44 1.28 -7.98 -13.58
CA GLY A 44 2.28 -7.41 -12.70
C GLY A 44 1.59 -6.32 -11.91
N ILE A 45 1.49 -6.49 -10.60
CA ILE A 45 0.98 -5.44 -9.72
C ILE A 45 2.04 -4.33 -9.78
N SER A 46 1.69 -3.19 -10.35
CA SER A 46 2.55 -2.01 -10.37
C SER A 46 2.59 -1.45 -8.95
N ILE A 47 3.50 -1.98 -8.12
CA ILE A 47 3.84 -1.44 -6.80
C ILE A 47 4.55 -0.11 -7.07
N LYS A 48 3.80 1.00 -7.00
CA LYS A 48 4.31 2.34 -7.32
C LYS A 48 4.66 3.17 -6.08
N ASP A 49 4.23 2.74 -4.90
CA ASP A 49 4.52 3.39 -3.61
C ASP A 49 4.76 2.37 -2.50
N ASN A 50 5.40 2.82 -1.42
CA ASN A 50 5.72 2.00 -0.26
C ASN A 50 4.46 1.59 0.53
N ASP A 51 3.35 2.34 0.42
CA ASP A 51 2.07 1.99 1.04
C ASP A 51 1.50 0.71 0.45
N SER A 52 1.47 0.62 -0.89
CA SER A 52 1.04 -0.60 -1.60
C SER A 52 1.98 -1.76 -1.32
N LEU A 53 3.30 -1.52 -1.25
CA LEU A 53 4.28 -2.55 -0.89
C LEU A 53 4.03 -3.08 0.53
N ALA A 54 3.85 -2.19 1.50
CA ALA A 54 3.62 -2.54 2.89
C ALA A 54 2.29 -3.29 3.06
N ALA A 55 1.22 -2.86 2.40
CA ALA A 55 -0.08 -3.53 2.40
C ALA A 55 0.00 -4.95 1.82
N MET A 56 0.66 -5.11 0.67
CA MET A 56 0.88 -6.44 0.08
C MET A 56 1.73 -7.34 0.97
N LEU A 57 2.80 -6.77 1.55
CA LEU A 57 3.69 -7.51 2.43
C LEU A 57 2.96 -7.99 3.69
N ALA A 58 2.23 -7.10 4.36
CA ALA A 58 1.45 -7.41 5.55
C ALA A 58 0.46 -8.56 5.28
N ALA A 59 -0.22 -8.52 4.13
CA ALA A 59 -1.12 -9.59 3.70
C ALA A 59 -0.38 -10.91 3.44
N GLU A 60 0.80 -10.87 2.82
CA GLU A 60 1.59 -12.06 2.48
C GLU A 60 2.22 -12.72 3.71
N VAL A 61 2.67 -11.94 4.70
CA VAL A 61 3.22 -12.45 5.97
C VAL A 61 2.15 -12.69 7.04
N GLN A 62 0.88 -12.44 6.71
CA GLN A 62 -0.25 -12.55 7.64
C GLN A 62 -0.07 -11.72 8.92
N ALA A 63 0.41 -10.49 8.77
CA ALA A 63 0.55 -9.57 9.90
C ALA A 63 -0.81 -9.22 10.50
N ASP A 64 -0.87 -9.15 11.84
CA ASP A 64 -2.09 -8.74 12.56
C ASP A 64 -2.42 -7.25 12.35
N LEU A 65 -1.40 -6.42 12.12
CA LEU A 65 -1.53 -4.97 12.00
C LEU A 65 -0.50 -4.38 11.04
N LEU A 66 -0.97 -3.46 10.18
CA LEU A 66 -0.14 -2.56 9.40
C LEU A 66 -0.30 -1.14 9.94
N ILE A 67 0.79 -0.53 10.40
CA ILE A 67 0.82 0.85 10.86
C ILE A 67 1.46 1.70 9.77
N LEU A 68 0.70 2.62 9.20
CA LEU A 68 1.21 3.63 8.28
C LEU A 68 1.47 4.93 9.05
N MET A 69 2.71 5.41 8.99
CA MET A 69 3.09 6.69 9.57
C MET A 69 3.00 7.78 8.50
N SER A 70 2.35 8.88 8.85
CA SER A 70 2.17 10.04 7.95
C SER A 70 2.41 11.33 8.73
N ASP A 71 2.67 12.40 8.00
CA ASP A 71 2.78 13.78 8.49
C ASP A 71 1.42 14.47 8.67
N VAL A 72 0.32 13.79 8.32
CA VAL A 72 -1.04 14.22 8.67
C VAL A 72 -1.61 13.41 9.82
N ASP A 73 -2.50 14.02 10.60
CA ASP A 73 -3.10 13.40 11.79
C ASP A 73 -3.99 12.17 11.49
N GLY A 74 -4.43 12.02 10.24
CA GLY A 74 -5.23 10.89 9.79
C GLY A 74 -6.22 11.24 8.69
N ILE A 75 -7.23 10.39 8.53
CA ILE A 75 -8.25 10.51 7.48
C ILE A 75 -9.40 11.39 8.00
N TYR A 76 -9.85 12.33 7.16
CA TYR A 76 -11.01 13.18 7.43
C TYR A 76 -12.18 12.80 6.50
N ASN A 77 -13.41 13.07 6.93
CA ASN A 77 -14.61 12.81 6.11
C ASN A 77 -14.74 13.71 4.86
N LYS A 78 -14.07 14.87 4.88
CA LYS A 78 -13.95 15.83 3.79
C LYS A 78 -12.59 16.54 3.92
N PRO A 79 -12.17 17.39 2.97
CA PRO A 79 -10.91 18.11 3.10
C PRO A 79 -10.79 18.87 4.42
N PRO A 80 -9.65 18.78 5.16
CA PRO A 80 -9.54 19.27 6.54
C PRO A 80 -9.66 20.79 6.67
N TRP A 81 -9.47 21.54 5.57
CA TRP A 81 -9.64 22.99 5.52
C TRP A 81 -11.09 23.44 5.35
N GLU A 82 -12.04 22.53 5.11
CA GLU A 82 -13.45 22.87 4.95
C GLU A 82 -14.19 22.89 6.29
N ALA A 83 -15.17 23.79 6.40
CA ALA A 83 -16.02 23.88 7.58
C ALA A 83 -16.76 22.56 7.85
N GLY A 84 -16.66 22.08 9.10
CA GLY A 84 -17.27 20.83 9.52
C GLY A 84 -16.53 19.56 9.09
N ALA A 85 -15.26 19.66 8.67
CA ALA A 85 -14.39 18.50 8.57
C ALA A 85 -14.18 17.84 9.93
N LYS A 86 -14.21 16.51 9.97
CA LYS A 86 -14.04 15.71 11.18
C LYS A 86 -13.04 14.59 10.92
N LEU A 87 -12.09 14.45 11.84
CA LEU A 87 -11.15 13.34 11.87
C LEU A 87 -11.92 12.03 12.09
N MET A 88 -11.56 11.01 11.33
CA MET A 88 -12.14 9.68 11.42
C MET A 88 -11.22 8.76 12.23
N HIS A 89 -11.65 8.39 13.44
CA HIS A 89 -10.92 7.44 14.27
C HIS A 89 -11.05 5.99 13.79
N THR A 90 -12.07 5.68 12.98
CA THR A 90 -12.31 4.34 12.46
C THR A 90 -12.96 4.46 11.09
N PHE A 91 -12.50 3.63 10.16
CA PHE A 91 -13.07 3.50 8.83
C PHE A 91 -13.24 2.02 8.49
N THR A 92 -14.39 1.67 7.92
CA THR A 92 -14.64 0.36 7.31
C THR A 92 -15.10 0.55 5.88
N SER A 93 -14.96 -0.47 5.03
CA SER A 93 -15.31 -0.38 3.61
C SER A 93 -16.78 -0.01 3.37
N ASP A 94 -17.68 -0.30 4.31
CA ASP A 94 -19.10 0.06 4.22
C ASP A 94 -19.33 1.58 4.32
N MET A 95 -18.39 2.31 4.91
CA MET A 95 -18.44 3.76 5.09
C MET A 95 -17.91 4.52 3.87
N ARG A 96 -17.56 3.84 2.78
CA ARG A 96 -16.89 4.45 1.61
C ARG A 96 -17.69 5.59 0.98
N ASN A 97 -19.02 5.53 1.02
CA ASN A 97 -19.90 6.58 0.50
C ASN A 97 -19.95 7.84 1.38
N LEU A 98 -19.35 7.81 2.58
CA LEU A 98 -19.31 8.93 3.52
C LEU A 98 -18.02 9.75 3.41
N ILE A 99 -17.08 9.34 2.55
CA ILE A 99 -15.80 10.00 2.38
C ILE A 99 -15.75 10.67 1.01
N GLN A 100 -15.37 11.94 1.00
CA GLN A 100 -15.02 12.63 -0.21
C GLN A 100 -13.51 12.65 -0.39
N PHE A 101 -13.03 12.06 -1.49
CA PHE A 101 -11.62 12.17 -1.87
C PHE A 101 -11.35 13.60 -2.35
N GLY A 102 -10.49 14.31 -1.64
CA GLY A 102 -9.97 15.61 -2.06
C GLY A 102 -8.93 15.48 -3.18
N GLN A 103 -8.53 16.61 -3.75
CA GLN A 103 -7.31 16.64 -4.57
C GLN A 103 -6.09 16.44 -3.66
N LYS A 104 -5.01 15.88 -4.25
CA LYS A 104 -3.74 15.64 -3.57
C LYS A 104 -3.30 16.91 -2.83
N SER A 105 -3.03 16.79 -1.54
CA SER A 105 -2.60 17.92 -0.73
C SER A 105 -1.17 18.29 -1.10
N LYS A 106 -0.80 19.57 -0.90
CA LYS A 106 0.62 19.97 -1.00
C LYS A 106 1.50 19.29 0.05
N VAL A 107 0.89 18.75 1.10
CA VAL A 107 1.56 18.04 2.20
C VAL A 107 1.33 16.52 2.14
N GLY A 108 0.71 15.98 1.08
CA GLY A 108 0.37 14.54 0.98
C GLY A 108 -0.54 14.22 -0.19
#